data_AF-A0A7R9MEE7-F1
#
_entry.id   AF-A0A7R9MEE7-F1
#
_cell.length_a   1.000
_cell.length_b   1.000
_cell.length_c   1.000
_cell.angle_alpha   90.00
_cell.angle_beta   90.00
_cell.angle_gamma   90.00
#
_symmetry.space_group_name_H-M   'P 1'
#
loop_
_entity.id
_entity.type
_entity.pdbx_description
1 polymer ?
#
loop_
_entity_poly.entity_id
_entity_poly.type
_entity_poly.pdbx_seq_one_letter_code
_entity_poly.pdbx_strand_id
1 'polypeptide(L)'
;DTQKFLTFAETHRIVLNQILRQSSTPLADGPFSVLVDHTRVLDFDVKRRYFRQELERLDDGARREDLAVHVRREHVFEDSYRELHRRASEEWKNRFYIVFEGEEGQDAGGLLREWYTIISREIFNPMYALFTTSPGDRVTYMINSASHCNSNHLSYFKFVGRVIAKAVYDNKLLECYFTRSFYKHILGKLVKHIDMESEDYSFYQGLVFLLEHDVHDLGYELTFSIEIQDFNQLDLPAYETYDKLRLMLLKAIQECSEGFGFA
;
A
#
# COMPACT_ATOMS: atom_id res chain seq x y z
N ASP A 1 -6.48 6.24 34.75
CA ASP A 1 -7.58 7.00 34.11
C ASP A 1 -7.68 6.81 32.60
N THR A 2 -6.56 6.70 31.87
CA THR A 2 -6.55 6.49 30.41
C THR A 2 -7.39 5.31 29.93
N GLN A 3 -7.27 4.11 30.54
CA GLN A 3 -8.05 2.94 30.12
C GLN A 3 -9.57 3.17 30.26
N LYS A 4 -10.01 3.82 31.34
CA LYS A 4 -11.43 4.16 31.55
C LYS A 4 -11.92 5.14 30.49
N PHE A 5 -11.08 6.13 30.15
CA PHE A 5 -11.38 7.07 29.08
C PHE A 5 -11.47 6.38 27.70
N LEU A 6 -10.60 5.42 27.40
CA LEU A 6 -10.65 4.67 26.14
C LEU A 6 -11.91 3.80 26.02
N THR A 7 -12.29 3.10 27.09
CA THR A 7 -13.55 2.35 27.12
C THR A 7 -14.76 3.29 26.97
N PHE A 8 -14.70 4.48 27.58
CA PHE A 8 -15.72 5.52 27.38
C PHE A 8 -15.74 6.00 25.92
N ALA A 9 -14.58 6.25 25.31
CA ALA A 9 -14.44 6.72 23.94
C ALA A 9 -14.95 5.69 22.91
N GLU A 10 -14.71 4.40 23.15
CA GLU A 10 -15.28 3.31 22.34
C GLU A 10 -16.80 3.27 22.45
N THR A 11 -17.33 3.32 23.67
CA THR A 11 -18.78 3.32 23.94
C THR A 11 -19.48 4.53 23.29
N HIS A 12 -18.85 5.71 23.35
CA HIS A 12 -19.43 6.98 22.89
C HIS A 12 -18.81 7.48 21.59
N ARG A 13 -18.32 6.56 20.74
CA ARG A 13 -17.57 6.86 19.51
C ARG A 13 -18.25 7.90 18.60
N ILE A 14 -19.56 7.82 18.44
CA ILE A 14 -20.33 8.73 17.56
C ILE A 14 -20.23 10.18 18.07
N VAL A 15 -20.54 10.38 19.36
CA VAL A 15 -20.53 11.71 19.98
C VAL A 15 -19.11 12.28 20.00
N LEU A 16 -18.13 11.43 20.35
CA LEU A 16 -16.72 11.82 20.35
C LEU A 16 -16.28 12.33 18.97
N ASN A 17 -16.53 11.58 17.90
CA ASN A 17 -16.14 12.01 16.56
C ASN A 17 -16.89 13.25 16.10
N GLN A 18 -18.13 13.46 16.53
CA GLN A 18 -18.86 14.71 16.26
C GLN A 18 -18.21 15.92 16.94
N ILE A 19 -17.79 15.78 18.21
CA ILE A 19 -17.05 16.82 18.92
C ILE A 19 -15.73 17.10 18.20
N LEU A 20 -14.99 16.05 17.81
CA LEU A 20 -13.73 16.21 17.10
C LEU A 20 -13.94 16.94 15.77
N ARG A 21 -14.98 16.64 14.98
CA ARG A 21 -15.28 17.36 13.73
C ARG A 21 -15.49 18.86 13.94
N GLN A 22 -16.13 19.26 15.04
CA GLN A 22 -16.39 20.65 15.38
C GLN A 22 -15.18 21.38 15.97
N SER A 23 -14.18 20.63 16.49
CA SER A 23 -12.94 21.21 16.99
C SER A 23 -12.13 21.86 15.87
N SER A 24 -11.68 23.11 16.12
CA SER A 24 -10.69 23.81 15.31
C SER A 24 -9.25 23.53 15.76
N THR A 25 -9.06 23.03 16.98
CA THR A 25 -7.74 22.68 17.52
C THR A 25 -7.25 21.36 16.91
N PRO A 26 -5.98 21.28 16.47
CA PRO A 26 -5.36 20.02 16.05
C PRO A 26 -5.51 18.94 17.12
N LEU A 27 -5.70 17.68 16.70
CA LEU A 27 -5.98 16.59 17.64
C LEU A 27 -4.85 16.42 18.67
N ALA A 28 -3.58 16.54 18.22
CA ALA A 28 -2.41 16.39 19.08
C ALA A 28 -2.28 17.49 20.15
N ASP A 29 -2.82 18.67 19.90
CA ASP A 29 -2.71 19.84 20.79
C ASP A 29 -3.97 20.04 21.64
N GLY A 30 -5.02 19.27 21.36
CA GLY A 30 -6.32 19.39 22.00
C GLY A 30 -6.47 18.54 23.27
N PRO A 31 -7.62 18.66 23.96
CA PRO A 31 -7.93 17.88 25.16
C PRO A 31 -8.07 16.37 24.90
N PHE A 32 -8.12 15.96 23.62
CA PHE A 32 -8.25 14.58 23.19
C PHE A 32 -6.96 14.01 22.57
N SER A 33 -5.80 14.63 22.83
CA SER A 33 -4.50 14.24 22.26
C SER A 33 -4.13 12.77 22.51
N VAL A 34 -4.58 12.19 23.62
CA VAL A 34 -4.41 10.75 23.89
C VAL A 34 -4.99 9.84 22.80
N LEU A 35 -5.95 10.32 22.01
CA LEU A 35 -6.56 9.54 20.93
C LEU A 35 -5.65 9.37 19.70
N VAL A 36 -4.56 10.13 19.60
CA VAL A 36 -3.55 9.98 18.54
C VAL A 36 -2.99 8.55 18.53
N ASP A 37 -2.75 7.97 19.70
CA ASP A 37 -2.24 6.59 19.83
C ASP A 37 -3.35 5.51 19.74
N HIS A 38 -4.61 5.93 19.70
CA HIS A 38 -5.78 5.06 19.74
C HIS A 38 -6.71 5.27 18.54
N THR A 39 -6.13 5.36 17.34
CA THR A 39 -6.82 5.68 16.08
C THR A 39 -8.02 4.78 15.71
N ARG A 40 -8.18 3.60 16.34
CA ARG A 40 -9.34 2.71 16.11
C ARG A 40 -10.68 3.33 16.50
N VAL A 41 -10.70 4.23 17.48
CA VAL A 41 -11.92 4.91 17.93
C VAL A 41 -12.28 6.12 17.06
N LEU A 42 -11.37 6.53 16.17
CA LEU A 42 -11.53 7.68 15.30
C LEU A 42 -12.14 7.25 13.95
N ASP A 43 -13.12 8.03 13.50
CA ASP A 43 -13.69 7.89 12.17
C ASP A 43 -12.66 8.29 11.10
N PHE A 44 -12.87 7.78 9.88
CA PHE A 44 -11.90 7.94 8.80
C PHE A 44 -11.64 9.41 8.45
N ASP A 45 -12.69 10.23 8.41
CA ASP A 45 -12.58 11.66 8.10
C ASP A 45 -11.76 12.41 9.15
N VAL A 46 -11.92 12.07 10.43
CA VAL A 46 -11.13 12.63 11.53
C VAL A 46 -9.66 12.24 11.40
N LYS A 47 -9.38 10.96 11.14
CA LYS A 47 -8.00 10.48 10.90
C LYS A 47 -7.37 11.13 9.68
N ARG A 48 -8.12 11.28 8.59
CA ARG A 48 -7.64 11.93 7.36
C ARG A 48 -7.30 13.39 7.62
N ARG A 49 -8.13 14.13 8.36
CA ARG A 49 -7.84 15.52 8.73
C ARG A 49 -6.61 15.61 9.62
N TYR A 50 -6.48 14.75 10.62
CA TYR A 50 -5.29 14.68 11.47
C TYR A 50 -4.02 14.40 10.65
N PHE A 51 -4.06 13.38 9.78
CA PHE A 51 -2.95 13.04 8.88
C PHE A 51 -2.51 14.23 8.01
N ARG A 52 -3.47 15.02 7.50
CA ARG A 52 -3.18 16.23 6.73
C ARG A 52 -2.47 17.31 7.55
N GLN A 53 -2.97 17.58 8.75
CA GLN A 53 -2.39 18.55 9.66
C GLN A 53 -0.96 18.16 10.04
N GLU A 54 -0.71 16.88 10.36
CA GLU A 54 0.64 16.41 10.68
C GLU A 54 1.58 16.51 9.48
N LEU A 55 1.10 16.21 8.27
CA LEU A 55 1.91 16.33 7.06
C LEU A 55 2.32 17.78 6.79
N GLU A 56 1.39 18.73 6.96
CA GLU A 56 1.68 20.17 6.85
C GLU A 56 2.65 20.64 7.95
N ARG A 57 2.51 20.11 9.17
CA ARG A 57 3.41 20.41 10.30
C ARG A 57 4.85 19.93 10.04
N LEU A 58 5.01 18.78 9.38
CA LEU A 58 6.33 18.26 9.00
C LEU A 58 7.03 19.12 7.94
N ASP A 59 6.29 19.93 7.19
CA ASP A 59 6.82 20.85 6.19
C ASP A 59 6.82 22.31 6.69
N ASP A 60 6.62 22.54 7.98
CA ASP A 60 6.63 23.89 8.54
C ASP A 60 7.98 24.57 8.27
N GLY A 61 7.93 25.78 7.72
CA GLY A 61 9.12 26.51 7.26
C GLY A 61 9.73 26.04 5.93
N ALA A 62 9.22 24.99 5.27
CA ALA A 62 9.70 24.57 3.96
C ALA A 62 9.11 25.45 2.84
N ARG A 63 9.99 26.08 2.04
CA ARG A 63 9.56 26.81 0.85
C ARG A 63 9.36 25.83 -0.31
N ARG A 64 8.11 25.65 -0.73
CA ARG A 64 7.77 24.84 -1.91
C ARG A 64 7.89 25.68 -3.17
N GLU A 65 8.69 25.22 -4.12
CA GLU A 65 8.84 25.84 -5.43
C GLU A 65 7.93 25.13 -6.45
N ASP A 66 7.68 25.79 -7.58
CA ASP A 66 7.01 25.15 -8.71
C ASP A 66 8.06 24.35 -9.50
N LEU A 67 7.78 23.08 -9.75
CA LEU A 67 8.65 22.15 -10.47
C LEU A 67 7.98 21.74 -11.79
N ALA A 68 8.54 22.21 -12.91
CA ALA A 68 8.07 21.82 -14.23
C ALA A 68 8.36 20.34 -14.51
N VAL A 69 7.37 19.62 -15.05
CA VAL A 69 7.47 18.23 -15.49
C VAL A 69 7.02 18.17 -16.95
N HIS A 70 8.01 18.02 -17.85
CA HIS A 70 7.79 17.98 -19.29
C HIS A 70 7.53 16.55 -19.75
N VAL A 71 6.39 16.33 -20.40
CA VAL A 71 5.96 14.99 -20.82
C VAL A 71 5.25 15.03 -22.16
N ARG A 72 5.36 13.96 -22.94
CA ARG A 72 4.49 13.74 -24.10
C ARG A 72 3.26 12.94 -23.65
N ARG A 73 2.07 13.34 -24.10
CA ARG A 73 0.80 12.73 -23.71
C ARG A 73 0.74 11.22 -23.94
N GLU A 74 1.34 10.76 -25.03
CA GLU A 74 1.41 9.34 -25.42
C GLU A 74 2.47 8.54 -24.63
N HIS A 75 3.36 9.21 -23.87
CA HIS A 75 4.49 8.58 -23.15
C HIS A 75 4.61 9.11 -21.72
N VAL A 76 3.47 9.40 -21.07
CA VAL A 76 3.43 10.06 -19.76
C VAL A 76 4.21 9.29 -18.71
N PHE A 77 4.13 7.95 -18.71
CA PHE A 77 4.81 7.15 -17.70
C PHE A 77 6.34 7.22 -17.83
N GLU A 78 6.89 6.94 -19.01
CA GLU A 78 8.34 6.92 -19.19
C GLU A 78 8.96 8.31 -19.13
N ASP A 79 8.28 9.33 -19.66
CA ASP A 79 8.76 10.71 -19.58
C ASP A 79 8.72 11.21 -18.14
N SER A 80 7.65 10.93 -17.38
CA SER A 80 7.59 11.26 -15.94
C SER A 80 8.66 10.52 -15.14
N TYR A 81 8.90 9.24 -15.44
CA TYR A 81 9.98 8.48 -14.82
C TYR A 81 11.32 9.17 -15.10
N ARG A 82 11.62 9.50 -16.36
CA ARG A 82 12.86 10.16 -16.78
C ARG A 82 13.09 11.47 -16.01
N GLU A 83 12.06 12.29 -15.90
CA GLU A 83 12.10 13.60 -15.23
C GLU A 83 12.23 13.51 -13.70
N LEU A 84 11.60 12.52 -13.06
CA LEU A 84 11.36 12.56 -11.62
C LEU A 84 12.11 11.49 -10.80
N HIS A 85 12.47 10.34 -11.39
CA HIS A 85 12.92 9.18 -10.58
C HIS A 85 14.21 9.44 -9.79
N ARG A 86 15.13 10.27 -10.32
CA ARG A 86 16.42 10.61 -9.67
C ARG A 86 16.35 11.78 -8.70
N ARG A 87 15.27 12.56 -8.72
CA ARG A 87 15.14 13.75 -7.87
C ARG A 87 15.11 13.37 -6.40
N ALA A 88 15.61 14.25 -5.54
CA ALA A 88 15.61 14.04 -4.10
C ALA A 88 14.19 14.06 -3.50
N SER A 89 14.02 13.56 -2.28
CA SER A 89 12.70 13.55 -1.62
C SER A 89 12.14 14.96 -1.39
N GLU A 90 13.00 15.93 -1.07
CA GLU A 90 12.57 17.33 -0.89
C GLU A 90 12.09 17.97 -2.21
N GLU A 91 12.68 17.62 -3.35
CA GLU A 91 12.18 18.09 -4.65
C GLU A 91 10.80 17.51 -4.99
N TRP A 92 10.48 16.32 -4.49
CA TRP A 92 9.14 15.73 -4.69
C TRP A 92 8.06 16.44 -3.86
N LYS A 93 8.44 17.21 -2.84
CA LYS A 93 7.52 18.04 -2.06
C LYS A 93 7.14 19.34 -2.77
N ASN A 94 7.86 19.73 -3.82
CA ASN A 94 7.53 20.87 -4.67
C ASN A 94 6.19 20.70 -5.41
N ARG A 95 5.65 21.80 -5.90
CA ARG A 95 4.38 21.83 -6.63
C ARG A 95 4.64 21.45 -8.08
N PHE A 96 4.13 20.31 -8.53
CA PHE A 96 4.34 19.90 -9.92
C PHE A 96 3.52 20.78 -10.87
N TYR A 97 4.19 21.30 -11.88
CA TYR A 97 3.62 22.06 -12.99
C TYR A 97 3.79 21.23 -14.27
N ILE A 98 2.71 20.65 -14.76
CA ILE A 98 2.77 19.72 -15.90
C ILE A 98 2.77 20.50 -17.21
N VAL A 99 3.70 20.15 -18.10
CA VAL A 99 3.81 20.71 -19.45
C VAL A 99 3.72 19.56 -20.45
N PHE A 100 2.59 19.46 -21.14
CA PHE A 100 2.46 18.54 -22.27
C PHE A 100 3.14 19.13 -23.51
N GLU A 101 4.12 18.42 -24.06
CA GLU A 101 4.90 18.90 -25.21
C GLU A 101 4.02 19.15 -26.44
N GLY A 102 4.14 20.34 -27.03
CA GLY A 102 3.37 20.72 -28.22
C GLY A 102 1.91 21.09 -27.96
N GLU A 103 1.48 21.15 -26.69
CA GLU A 103 0.11 21.51 -26.30
C GLU A 103 0.07 22.88 -25.59
N GLU A 104 -0.96 23.68 -25.87
CA GLU A 104 -1.20 24.92 -25.14
C GLU A 104 -1.83 24.61 -23.77
N GLY A 105 -1.08 24.87 -22.69
CA GLY A 105 -1.56 24.71 -21.32
C GLY A 105 -2.29 25.96 -20.80
N GLN A 106 -3.60 25.86 -20.55
CA GLN A 106 -4.40 26.99 -20.05
C GLN A 106 -4.59 26.98 -18.52
N ASP A 107 -4.80 25.81 -17.91
CA ASP A 107 -5.03 25.66 -16.46
C ASP A 107 -4.06 24.64 -15.84
N ALA A 108 -3.06 25.14 -15.10
CA ALA A 108 -2.08 24.32 -14.40
C ALA A 108 -2.72 23.29 -13.45
N GLY A 109 -3.84 23.64 -12.81
CA GLY A 109 -4.55 22.74 -11.91
C GLY A 109 -5.27 21.62 -12.67
N GLY A 110 -5.83 21.91 -13.84
CA GLY A 110 -6.42 20.96 -14.76
C GLY A 110 -5.40 19.96 -15.29
N LEU A 111 -4.26 20.45 -15.79
CA LEU A 111 -3.19 19.61 -16.33
C LEU A 111 -2.59 18.67 -15.29
N LEU A 112 -2.41 19.12 -14.04
CA LEU A 112 -1.95 18.25 -12.96
C LEU A 112 -2.96 17.13 -12.65
N ARG A 113 -4.26 17.43 -12.63
CA ARG A 113 -5.30 16.39 -12.43
C ARG A 113 -5.27 15.39 -13.58
N GLU A 114 -5.16 15.87 -14.81
CA GLU A 114 -5.09 15.04 -16.01
C GLU A 114 -3.86 14.12 -15.99
N TRP A 115 -2.69 14.64 -15.62
CA TRP A 115 -1.48 13.83 -15.46
C TRP A 115 -1.66 12.70 -14.45
N TYR A 116 -2.26 12.98 -13.28
CA TYR A 116 -2.58 11.94 -12.29
C TYR A 116 -3.55 10.89 -12.83
N THR A 117 -4.53 11.29 -13.65
CA THR A 117 -5.46 10.36 -14.31
C THR A 117 -4.73 9.45 -15.31
N ILE A 118 -3.86 10.00 -16.15
CA ILE A 118 -3.13 9.21 -17.16
C ILE A 118 -2.13 8.28 -16.47
N ILE A 119 -1.31 8.80 -15.55
CA ILE A 119 -0.27 7.99 -14.90
C ILE A 119 -0.87 6.88 -14.03
N SER A 120 -2.04 7.10 -13.39
CA SER A 120 -2.71 6.05 -12.61
C SER A 120 -3.15 4.86 -13.45
N ARG A 121 -3.53 5.09 -14.71
CA ARG A 121 -3.82 4.02 -15.69
C ARG A 121 -2.54 3.36 -16.18
N GLU A 122 -1.53 4.15 -16.52
CA GLU A 122 -0.26 3.64 -17.04
C GLU A 122 0.51 2.79 -16.02
N ILE A 123 0.38 3.05 -14.71
CA ILE A 123 0.96 2.20 -13.66
C ILE A 123 0.53 0.73 -13.84
N PHE A 124 -0.69 0.49 -14.30
CA PHE A 124 -1.24 -0.85 -14.51
C PHE A 124 -1.19 -1.33 -15.96
N ASN A 125 -0.53 -0.59 -16.85
CA ASN A 125 -0.39 -1.00 -18.24
C ASN A 125 0.42 -2.33 -18.31
N PRO A 126 -0.14 -3.41 -18.87
CA PRO A 126 0.52 -4.71 -18.92
C PRO A 126 1.87 -4.69 -19.65
N MET A 127 2.11 -3.70 -20.53
CA MET A 127 3.37 -3.56 -21.26
C MET A 127 4.58 -3.27 -20.36
N TYR A 128 4.38 -2.67 -19.18
CA TYR A 128 5.47 -2.49 -18.21
C TYR A 128 5.70 -3.71 -17.32
N ALA A 129 4.76 -4.67 -17.33
CA ALA A 129 4.77 -5.89 -16.53
C ALA A 129 4.94 -5.67 -15.01
N LEU A 130 4.56 -4.51 -14.47
CA LEU A 130 4.76 -4.18 -13.05
C LEU A 130 3.70 -4.80 -12.15
N PHE A 131 2.43 -4.68 -12.54
CA PHE A 131 1.29 -5.17 -11.77
C PHE A 131 0.43 -6.07 -12.63
N THR A 132 -0.30 -6.96 -11.98
CA THR A 132 -1.30 -7.84 -12.60
C THR A 132 -2.60 -7.78 -11.81
N THR A 133 -3.72 -8.10 -12.45
CA THR A 133 -5.01 -8.15 -11.77
C THR A 133 -5.07 -9.33 -10.82
N SER A 134 -5.74 -9.15 -9.67
CA SER A 134 -5.99 -10.23 -8.74
C SER A 134 -6.96 -11.25 -9.36
N PRO A 135 -6.65 -12.56 -9.36
CA PRO A 135 -7.52 -13.59 -9.92
C PRO A 135 -8.92 -13.61 -9.30
N GLY A 136 -9.03 -13.31 -8.00
CA GLY A 136 -10.27 -13.39 -7.23
C GLY A 136 -11.34 -12.36 -7.61
N ASP A 137 -10.97 -11.07 -7.69
CA ASP A 137 -11.94 -9.98 -7.93
C ASP A 137 -11.80 -9.29 -9.30
N ARG A 138 -10.68 -9.46 -10.01
CA ARG A 138 -10.34 -8.88 -11.32
C ARG A 138 -10.45 -7.35 -11.42
N VAL A 139 -10.58 -6.66 -10.29
CA VAL A 139 -10.71 -5.19 -10.22
C VAL A 139 -9.59 -4.57 -9.38
N THR A 140 -8.91 -5.36 -8.55
CA THR A 140 -7.73 -4.94 -7.81
C THR A 140 -6.45 -5.47 -8.44
N TYR A 141 -5.34 -4.80 -8.16
CA TYR A 141 -4.02 -5.12 -8.68
C TYR A 141 -3.06 -5.58 -7.59
N MET A 142 -2.18 -6.52 -7.96
CA MET A 142 -1.08 -7.05 -7.16
C MET A 142 0.25 -6.90 -7.92
N ILE A 143 1.38 -6.99 -7.23
CA ILE A 143 2.70 -7.00 -7.88
C ILE A 143 2.77 -8.21 -8.82
N ASN A 144 3.27 -8.01 -10.03
CA ASN A 144 3.51 -9.10 -10.95
C ASN A 144 4.81 -9.83 -10.58
N SER A 145 4.72 -11.10 -10.21
CA SER A 145 5.88 -11.97 -9.92
C SER A 145 6.80 -12.13 -11.15
N ALA A 146 6.25 -11.99 -12.36
CA ALA A 146 7.01 -12.00 -13.61
C ALA A 146 7.58 -10.62 -14.00
N SER A 147 7.52 -9.61 -13.13
CA SER A 147 8.00 -8.25 -13.44
C SER A 147 9.49 -8.17 -13.82
N HIS A 148 10.28 -9.19 -13.44
CA HIS A 148 11.68 -9.33 -13.82
C HIS A 148 11.93 -9.41 -15.34
N CYS A 149 10.91 -9.70 -16.15
CA CYS A 149 11.01 -9.61 -17.61
C CYS A 149 11.31 -8.17 -18.09
N ASN A 150 10.99 -7.16 -17.27
CA ASN A 150 11.40 -5.78 -17.47
C ASN A 150 12.67 -5.49 -16.67
N SER A 151 13.79 -5.20 -17.34
CA SER A 151 15.09 -4.96 -16.67
C SER A 151 15.09 -3.77 -15.70
N ASN A 152 14.14 -2.84 -15.81
CA ASN A 152 14.03 -1.65 -14.96
C ASN A 152 12.98 -1.78 -13.84
N HIS A 153 12.34 -2.94 -13.68
CA HIS A 153 11.16 -3.12 -12.81
C HIS A 153 11.36 -2.60 -11.38
N LEU A 154 12.50 -2.88 -10.73
CA LEU A 154 12.77 -2.39 -9.36
C LEU A 154 12.79 -0.86 -9.28
N SER A 155 13.41 -0.20 -10.26
CA SER A 155 13.44 1.27 -10.33
C SER A 155 12.05 1.83 -10.60
N TYR A 156 11.26 1.15 -11.45
CA TYR A 156 9.88 1.52 -11.73
C TYR A 156 8.98 1.34 -10.51
N PHE A 157 9.08 0.25 -9.74
CA PHE A 157 8.32 0.09 -8.49
C PHE A 157 8.63 1.21 -7.50
N LYS A 158 9.91 1.58 -7.34
CA LYS A 158 10.28 2.74 -6.50
C LYS A 158 9.63 4.02 -7.02
N PHE A 159 9.68 4.27 -8.32
CA PHE A 159 9.04 5.44 -8.93
C PHE A 159 7.53 5.46 -8.72
N VAL A 160 6.83 4.35 -8.97
CA VAL A 160 5.39 4.19 -8.73
C VAL A 160 5.04 4.44 -7.27
N GLY A 161 5.81 3.89 -6.33
CA GLY A 161 5.64 4.16 -4.91
C GLY A 161 5.76 5.65 -4.57
N ARG A 162 6.70 6.36 -5.20
CA ARG A 162 6.83 7.82 -5.06
C ARG A 162 5.65 8.58 -5.67
N VAL A 163 5.14 8.17 -6.83
CA VAL A 163 3.95 8.78 -7.47
C VAL A 163 2.72 8.62 -6.58
N ILE A 164 2.49 7.44 -6.01
CA ILE A 164 1.37 7.19 -5.09
C ILE A 164 1.51 8.03 -3.82
N ALA A 165 2.70 8.05 -3.20
CA ALA A 165 2.98 8.88 -2.04
C ALA A 165 2.81 10.38 -2.34
N LYS A 166 3.20 10.82 -3.54
CA LYS A 166 3.06 12.19 -4.02
C LYS A 166 1.60 12.58 -4.24
N ALA A 167 0.78 11.70 -4.82
CA ALA A 167 -0.67 11.93 -4.92
C ALA A 167 -1.33 12.08 -3.54
N VAL A 168 -0.94 11.21 -2.60
CA VAL A 168 -1.38 11.33 -1.20
C VAL A 168 -0.93 12.67 -0.64
N TYR A 169 0.33 13.05 -0.79
CA TYR A 169 0.88 14.32 -0.30
C TYR A 169 0.14 15.55 -0.88
N ASP A 170 -0.09 15.58 -2.20
CA ASP A 170 -0.78 16.67 -2.92
C ASP A 170 -2.30 16.70 -2.71
N ASN A 171 -2.85 15.74 -1.96
CA ASN A 171 -4.29 15.57 -1.77
C ASN A 171 -5.03 15.35 -3.10
N LYS A 172 -4.46 14.51 -3.96
CA LYS A 172 -5.06 14.03 -5.21
C LYS A 172 -5.45 12.56 -5.05
N LEU A 173 -6.60 12.22 -5.64
CA LEU A 173 -7.05 10.84 -5.70
C LEU A 173 -6.46 10.18 -6.95
N LEU A 174 -6.13 8.90 -6.82
CA LEU A 174 -5.73 8.06 -7.95
C LEU A 174 -6.78 6.99 -8.17
N GLU A 175 -7.01 6.61 -9.42
CA GLU A 175 -7.80 5.42 -9.77
C GLU A 175 -6.94 4.15 -9.62
N CYS A 176 -6.23 4.03 -8.49
CA CYS A 176 -5.35 2.92 -8.18
C CYS A 176 -5.93 2.03 -7.07
N TYR A 177 -6.42 0.87 -7.45
CA TYR A 177 -7.05 -0.09 -6.55
C TYR A 177 -6.16 -1.33 -6.39
N PHE A 178 -5.53 -1.47 -5.23
CA PHE A 178 -4.66 -2.60 -4.92
C PHE A 178 -5.39 -3.65 -4.08
N THR A 179 -4.85 -4.87 -4.03
CA THR A 179 -5.34 -5.91 -3.11
C THR A 179 -5.22 -5.48 -1.65
N ARG A 180 -5.99 -6.10 -0.77
CA ARG A 180 -5.96 -5.82 0.67
C ARG A 180 -4.57 -6.08 1.27
N SER A 181 -3.92 -7.16 0.86
CA SER A 181 -2.55 -7.53 1.26
C SER A 181 -1.54 -6.45 0.88
N PHE A 182 -1.65 -5.86 -0.31
CA PHE A 182 -0.77 -4.78 -0.74
C PHE A 182 -0.84 -3.57 0.20
N TYR A 183 -2.05 -3.14 0.60
CA TYR A 183 -2.20 -2.09 1.61
C TYR A 183 -1.66 -2.51 2.98
N LYS A 184 -1.75 -3.79 3.35
CA LYS A 184 -1.14 -4.29 4.59
C LYS A 184 0.39 -4.19 4.55
N HIS A 185 1.02 -4.52 3.43
CA HIS A 185 2.46 -4.35 3.25
C HIS A 185 2.90 -2.88 3.42
N ILE A 186 2.18 -1.92 2.84
CA ILE A 186 2.45 -0.48 3.03
C ILE A 186 2.37 -0.10 4.52
N LEU A 187 1.40 -0.67 5.25
CA LEU A 187 1.19 -0.40 6.67
C LEU A 187 2.10 -1.23 7.61
N GLY A 188 2.98 -2.07 7.08
CA GLY A 188 3.81 -2.99 7.88
C GLY A 188 2.97 -4.00 8.69
N LYS A 189 1.77 -4.36 8.20
CA LYS A 189 0.87 -5.30 8.86
C LYS A 189 1.01 -6.69 8.26
N LEU A 190 0.95 -7.68 9.13
CA LEU A 190 0.91 -9.10 8.75
C LEU A 190 -0.31 -9.41 7.89
N VAL A 191 -0.05 -10.11 6.78
CA VAL A 191 -1.04 -10.78 5.95
C VAL A 191 -1.50 -12.05 6.69
N LYS A 192 -2.78 -12.40 6.55
CA LYS A 192 -3.42 -13.56 7.17
C LYS A 192 -4.01 -14.45 6.08
N HIS A 193 -4.29 -15.71 6.39
CA HIS A 193 -4.91 -16.65 5.45
C HIS A 193 -6.20 -16.10 4.80
N ILE A 194 -7.01 -15.32 5.53
CA ILE A 194 -8.22 -14.69 4.99
C ILE A 194 -7.96 -13.70 3.85
N ASP A 195 -6.76 -13.14 3.71
CA ASP A 195 -6.46 -12.23 2.60
C ASP A 195 -6.26 -13.01 1.30
N MET A 196 -5.97 -14.30 1.41
CA MET A 196 -5.74 -15.20 0.28
C MET A 196 -7.01 -15.52 -0.48
N GLU A 197 -8.19 -15.37 0.15
CA GLU A 197 -9.48 -15.48 -0.52
C GLU A 197 -9.57 -14.57 -1.76
N SER A 198 -8.94 -13.38 -1.70
CA SER A 198 -8.95 -12.42 -2.81
C SER A 198 -7.84 -12.62 -3.83
N GLU A 199 -6.78 -13.34 -3.48
CA GLU A 199 -5.60 -13.57 -4.34
C GLU A 199 -5.64 -14.93 -5.03
N ASP A 200 -5.83 -16.00 -4.25
CA ASP A 200 -5.97 -17.37 -4.73
C ASP A 200 -7.07 -18.07 -3.92
N TYR A 201 -8.29 -18.05 -4.49
CA TYR A 201 -9.46 -18.63 -3.86
C TYR A 201 -9.33 -20.15 -3.66
N SER A 202 -8.71 -20.85 -4.61
CA SER A 202 -8.53 -22.30 -4.52
C SER A 202 -7.54 -22.67 -3.43
N PHE A 203 -6.44 -21.93 -3.31
CA PHE A 203 -5.49 -22.11 -2.22
C PHE A 203 -6.09 -21.73 -0.86
N TYR A 204 -6.87 -20.65 -0.79
CA TYR A 204 -7.62 -20.26 0.41
C TYR A 204 -8.56 -21.38 0.89
N GLN A 205 -9.31 -22.01 -0.01
CA GLN A 205 -10.16 -23.15 0.34
C GLN A 205 -9.35 -24.31 0.95
N GLY A 206 -8.16 -24.59 0.40
CA GLY A 206 -7.24 -25.57 0.97
C GLY A 206 -6.76 -25.20 2.38
N LEU A 207 -6.44 -23.93 2.62
CA LEU A 207 -6.05 -23.44 3.95
C LEU A 207 -7.21 -23.54 4.96
N VAL A 208 -8.43 -23.18 4.56
CA VAL A 208 -9.62 -23.31 5.42
C VAL A 208 -9.87 -24.78 5.75
N PHE A 209 -9.81 -25.66 4.75
CA PHE A 209 -9.98 -27.09 4.95
C PHE A 209 -8.95 -27.64 5.96
N LEU A 210 -7.68 -27.26 5.84
CA LEU A 210 -6.62 -27.68 6.76
C LEU A 210 -6.84 -27.16 8.20
N LEU A 211 -7.50 -26.01 8.37
CA LEU A 211 -7.80 -25.44 9.69
C LEU A 211 -9.03 -26.08 10.34
N GLU A 212 -9.96 -26.62 9.55
CA GLU A 212 -11.25 -27.15 10.01
C GLU A 212 -11.28 -28.69 10.13
N HIS A 213 -10.36 -29.39 9.49
CA HIS A 213 -10.31 -30.87 9.45
C HIS A 213 -9.05 -31.44 10.11
N ASP A 214 -9.13 -32.69 10.57
CA ASP A 214 -7.97 -33.40 11.08
C ASP A 214 -7.05 -33.80 9.90
N VAL A 215 -5.75 -33.62 10.06
CA VAL A 215 -4.77 -33.91 9.00
C VAL A 215 -4.78 -35.36 8.52
N HIS A 216 -5.24 -36.30 9.36
CA HIS A 216 -5.37 -37.71 8.97
C HIS A 216 -6.47 -37.94 7.92
N ASP A 217 -7.43 -37.02 7.80
CA ASP A 217 -8.54 -37.10 6.83
C ASP A 217 -8.10 -36.77 5.38
N LEU A 218 -6.87 -36.26 5.19
CA LEU A 218 -6.37 -35.80 3.90
C LEU A 218 -5.88 -36.94 2.99
N GLY A 219 -5.47 -38.09 3.55
CA GLY A 219 -5.02 -39.25 2.77
C GLY A 219 -3.66 -39.09 2.08
N TYR A 220 -2.91 -38.04 2.37
CA TYR A 220 -1.52 -37.82 1.94
C TYR A 220 -0.67 -37.25 3.08
N GLU A 221 0.63 -37.54 3.09
CA GLU A 221 1.56 -36.92 4.04
C GLU A 221 1.79 -35.45 3.62
N LEU A 222 1.48 -34.51 4.50
CA LEU A 222 1.82 -33.10 4.32
C LEU A 222 3.31 -32.90 4.61
N THR A 223 4.08 -32.49 3.59
CA THR A 223 5.45 -32.00 3.78
C THR A 223 5.45 -30.48 3.98
N PHE A 224 6.31 -29.96 4.86
CA PHE A 224 6.47 -28.51 5.00
C PHE A 224 7.44 -27.99 3.93
N SER A 225 6.88 -27.74 2.77
CA SER A 225 7.57 -27.18 1.62
C SER A 225 6.68 -26.12 1.03
N ILE A 226 7.14 -24.87 1.03
CA ILE A 226 6.49 -23.82 0.25
C ILE A 226 7.27 -23.69 -1.06
N GLU A 227 6.58 -23.82 -2.18
CA GLU A 227 7.15 -23.51 -3.48
C GLU A 227 7.03 -22.00 -3.69
N ILE A 228 8.13 -21.28 -3.43
CA ILE A 228 8.21 -19.87 -3.80
C ILE A 228 8.82 -19.83 -5.19
N GLN A 229 8.02 -19.48 -6.20
CA GLN A 229 8.53 -19.26 -7.55
C GLN A 229 9.10 -17.84 -7.64
N ASP A 230 10.23 -17.60 -6.98
CA ASP A 230 10.99 -16.35 -7.09
C ASP A 230 12.02 -16.49 -8.20
N PHE A 231 11.91 -15.67 -9.26
CA PHE A 231 12.84 -15.66 -10.40
C PHE A 231 13.17 -17.04 -11.02
N ASN A 232 12.21 -17.98 -11.05
CA ASN A 232 12.37 -19.36 -11.50
C ASN A 232 13.34 -20.23 -10.68
N GLN A 233 13.64 -19.89 -9.42
CA GLN A 233 14.42 -20.72 -8.52
C GLN A 233 13.52 -21.39 -7.48
N LEU A 234 13.66 -22.72 -7.32
CA LEU A 234 12.95 -23.53 -6.34
C LEU A 234 13.87 -23.77 -5.13
N ASP A 235 13.52 -23.24 -3.96
CA ASP A 235 14.22 -23.52 -2.69
C ASP A 235 13.29 -24.25 -1.71
N LEU A 236 13.66 -25.48 -1.34
CA LEU A 236 12.89 -26.35 -0.44
C LEU A 236 13.70 -26.68 0.83
N PRO A 237 13.40 -26.07 1.99
CA PRO A 237 13.94 -26.52 3.26
C PRO A 237 13.22 -27.78 3.77
N ALA A 238 13.98 -28.82 4.13
CA ALA A 238 13.43 -30.07 4.69
C ALA A 238 13.22 -29.97 6.22
N TYR A 239 12.14 -30.56 6.73
CA TYR A 239 11.84 -30.61 8.17
C TYR A 239 11.70 -32.06 8.65
N GLU A 240 12.36 -32.37 9.76
CA GLU A 240 12.56 -33.75 10.24
C GLU A 240 11.36 -34.33 11.01
N THR A 241 10.43 -33.50 11.50
CA THR A 241 9.29 -33.96 12.32
C THR A 241 8.02 -33.12 12.12
N TYR A 242 6.85 -33.75 12.35
CA TYR A 242 5.53 -33.13 12.27
C TYR A 242 5.37 -31.94 13.22
N ASP A 243 5.83 -32.06 14.49
CA ASP A 243 5.70 -30.97 15.46
C ASP A 243 6.54 -29.76 15.07
N LYS A 244 7.72 -29.98 14.48
CA LYS A 244 8.57 -28.92 13.94
C LYS A 244 7.90 -28.26 12.73
N LEU A 245 7.24 -29.04 11.87
CA LEU A 245 6.41 -28.58 10.76
C LEU A 245 5.23 -27.72 11.27
N ARG A 246 4.42 -28.22 12.21
CA ARG A 246 3.25 -27.51 12.73
C ARG A 246 3.66 -26.22 13.43
N LEU A 247 4.75 -26.24 14.20
CA LEU A 247 5.30 -25.06 14.83
C LEU A 247 5.78 -24.04 13.77
N MET A 248 6.48 -24.48 12.73
CA MET A 248 7.00 -23.59 11.69
C MET A 248 5.92 -23.10 10.73
N LEU A 249 4.83 -23.85 10.51
CA LEU A 249 3.65 -23.42 9.76
C LEU A 249 2.86 -22.38 10.53
N LEU A 250 2.61 -22.62 11.82
CA LEU A 250 1.96 -21.63 12.68
C LEU A 250 2.84 -20.39 12.81
N LYS A 251 4.16 -20.56 12.90
CA LYS A 251 5.15 -19.48 12.91
C LYS A 251 5.15 -18.73 11.58
N ALA A 252 5.21 -19.36 10.42
CA ALA A 252 5.15 -18.71 9.10
C ALA A 252 3.82 -17.97 8.87
N ILE A 253 2.69 -18.59 9.23
CA ILE A 253 1.36 -17.94 9.19
C ILE A 253 1.30 -16.73 10.14
N GLN A 254 2.04 -16.75 11.25
CA GLN A 254 2.14 -15.66 12.22
C GLN A 254 3.23 -14.62 11.88
N GLU A 255 4.28 -15.01 11.16
CA GLU A 255 5.53 -14.26 10.94
C GLU A 255 5.78 -13.91 9.47
N CYS A 256 4.77 -13.93 8.60
CA CYS A 256 4.80 -13.38 7.23
C CYS A 256 5.30 -11.90 7.11
N SER A 257 5.90 -11.31 8.16
CA SER A 257 6.57 -10.01 8.21
C SER A 257 8.10 -10.08 8.22
N GLU A 258 8.73 -11.19 8.59
CA GLU A 258 10.18 -11.34 8.38
C GLU A 258 10.38 -11.84 6.97
N GLY A 259 10.56 -10.91 6.03
CA GLY A 259 11.17 -11.27 4.76
C GLY A 259 12.42 -12.07 5.06
N PHE A 260 12.57 -13.23 4.42
CA PHE A 260 13.86 -13.90 4.38
C PHE A 260 14.83 -12.90 3.74
N GLY A 261 15.58 -12.20 4.58
CA GLY A 261 16.73 -11.42 4.16
C GLY A 261 17.76 -12.41 3.67
N PHE A 262 18.00 -12.42 2.36
CA PHE A 262 19.22 -13.01 1.84
C PHE A 262 20.39 -12.18 2.37
N ALA A 263 21.27 -12.85 3.13
CA ALA A 263 22.66 -12.43 3.31
C ALA A 263 23.47 -12.88 2.10
#